data_AF-A0A7D7VV34-F1
#
_entry.id   AF-A0A7D7VV34-F1
#
_cell.length_a   1.000
_cell.length_b   1.000
_cell.length_c   1.000
_cell.angle_alpha   90.00
_cell.angle_beta   90.00
_cell.angle_gamma   90.00
#
_symmetry.space_group_name_H-M   'P 1'
#
loop_
_entity.id
_entity.type
_entity.pdbx_description
1 polymer ?
#
loop_
_entity_poly.entity_id
_entity_poly.type
_entity_poly.pdbx_seq_one_letter_code
_entity_poly.pdbx_strand_id
1 'polypeptide(L)' 'MSLNVVNTNAAGIDIGSRSHWVAVGQTDSDAKEFGVYNENLYELADWLTQMSRPKIGLQLIIKIYATFLCT' A
#
# COMPACT_ATOMS: atom_id res chain seq x y z
N MET A 1 -19.45 9.47 -9.73
CA MET A 1 -19.76 8.04 -9.46
C MET A 1 -18.87 7.64 -8.29
N SER A 2 -19.43 7.31 -7.12
CA SER A 2 -18.63 6.85 -5.96
C SER A 2 -18.54 5.33 -5.98
N LEU A 3 -17.34 4.80 -5.79
CA LEU A 3 -17.15 3.36 -5.60
C LEU A 3 -17.48 3.01 -4.15
N ASN A 4 -18.29 1.97 -3.97
CA ASN A 4 -18.64 1.49 -2.64
C ASN A 4 -17.45 0.74 -2.03
N VAL A 5 -17.02 1.12 -0.83
CA VAL A 5 -15.95 0.45 -0.11
C VAL A 5 -16.49 -0.85 0.48
N VAL A 6 -16.02 -1.98 -0.04
CA VAL A 6 -16.41 -3.32 0.46
C VAL A 6 -15.62 -3.72 1.70
N ASN A 7 -14.36 -3.29 1.80
CA ASN A 7 -13.50 -3.55 2.95
C ASN A 7 -12.79 -2.27 3.38
N THR A 8 -13.22 -1.71 4.52
CA THR A 8 -12.65 -0.47 5.09
C THR A 8 -11.28 -0.66 5.71
N ASN A 9 -10.86 -1.91 5.97
CA ASN A 9 -9.59 -2.27 6.59
C ASN A 9 -8.64 -2.91 5.56
N ALA A 10 -8.75 -2.50 4.30
CA ALA A 10 -7.86 -2.95 3.24
C ALA A 10 -6.82 -1.88 2.92
N ALA A 11 -5.58 -2.31 2.69
CA ALA A 11 -4.55 -1.47 2.09
C ALA A 11 -4.16 -2.03 0.72
N GLY A 12 -4.05 -1.15 -0.27
CA GLY A 12 -3.51 -1.46 -1.58
C GLY A 12 -2.01 -1.19 -1.60
N ILE A 13 -1.21 -2.16 -2.05
CA ILE A 13 0.22 -1.99 -2.29
C ILE A 13 0.50 -2.21 -3.78
N ASP A 14 1.04 -1.19 -4.45
CA ASP A 14 1.59 -1.27 -5.79
C ASP A 14 3.11 -1.38 -5.72
N ILE A 15 3.64 -2.49 -6.25
CA ILE A 15 5.06 -2.84 -6.18
C ILE A 15 5.74 -2.50 -7.50
N GLY A 16 6.61 -1.49 -7.49
CA GLY A 16 7.46 -1.10 -8.60
C GLY A 16 8.95 -1.38 -8.35
N SER A 17 9.76 -1.39 -9.41
CA SER A 17 11.20 -1.65 -9.32
C SER A 17 12.01 -0.47 -8.74
N ARG A 18 11.41 0.73 -8.68
CA ARG A 18 12.05 1.95 -8.14
C ARG A 18 11.40 2.43 -6.84
N SER A 19 10.14 2.08 -6.61
CA SER A 19 9.39 2.46 -5.43
C SER A 19 8.15 1.61 -5.24
N HIS A 20 7.60 1.66 -4.03
CA HIS A 20 6.37 1.01 -3.62
C HIS A 20 5.34 2.08 -3.24
N TRP A 21 4.14 2.01 -3.81
CA TRP A 21 3.05 2.89 -3.45
C TRP A 21 2.05 2.15 -2.56
N VAL A 22 1.68 2.74 -1.43
CA VAL A 22 0.74 2.12 -0.49
C VAL A 22 -0.39 3.08 -0.21
N ALA A 23 -1.63 2.61 -0.35
CA ALA A 23 -2.85 3.38 -0.07
C ALA A 23 -3.70 2.66 0.98
N VAL A 24 -4.07 3.36 2.05
CA VAL A 24 -4.95 2.83 3.13
C VAL A 24 -6.36 3.43 3.12
N GLY A 25 -6.62 4.37 2.20
CA GLY A 25 -7.88 5.09 2.06
C GLY A 25 -8.17 5.47 0.60
N GLN A 26 -9.16 6.33 0.41
CA GLN A 26 -9.58 6.78 -0.93
C GLN A 26 -9.01 8.14 -1.34
N THR A 27 -8.28 8.81 -0.46
CA THR A 27 -7.72 10.14 -0.71
C THR A 27 -6.21 10.06 -0.94
N ASP A 28 -5.66 11.04 -1.68
CA ASP A 28 -4.22 11.10 -1.95
C ASP A 28 -3.39 11.23 -0.66
N SER A 29 -3.95 11.86 0.39
CA SER A 29 -3.31 11.93 1.71
C SER A 29 -3.19 10.59 2.43
N ASP A 30 -3.98 9.59 2.02
CA ASP A 30 -3.92 8.22 2.55
C ASP A 30 -2.98 7.32 1.74
N ALA A 31 -2.30 7.89 0.74
CA ALA A 31 -1.30 7.22 -0.08
C ALA A 31 0.12 7.69 0.29
N LYS A 32 1.07 6.78 0.28
CA LYS A 32 2.48 7.06 0.56
C LYS A 32 3.41 6.21 -0.29
N GLU A 33 4.48 6.84 -0.78
CA GLU A 33 5.56 6.18 -1.51
C GLU A 33 6.69 5.77 -0.56
N PHE A 34 7.24 4.58 -0.78
CA PHE A 34 8.39 4.02 -0.08
C PHE A 34 9.46 3.58 -1.09
N GLY A 35 10.72 3.62 -0.69
CA GLY A 35 11.82 3.07 -1.48
C GLY A 35 11.79 1.54 -1.57
N VAL A 36 12.77 0.96 -2.28
CA VAL A 36 12.83 -0.48 -2.57
C VAL A 36 13.80 -1.27 -1.69
N TYR A 37 14.55 -0.59 -0.84
CA TYR A 37 15.53 -1.23 0.03
C TYR A 37 14.88 -1.75 1.32
N ASN A 38 15.58 -2.64 2.02
CA ASN A 38 15.03 -3.33 3.20
C ASN A 38 14.56 -2.36 4.29
N GLU A 39 15.32 -1.29 4.53
CA GLU A 39 14.97 -0.21 5.45
C GLU A 39 13.61 0.41 5.11
N ASN A 40 13.31 0.59 3.82
CA ASN A 40 12.03 1.15 3.38
C ASN A 40 10.88 0.15 3.54
N LEU A 41 11.16 -1.15 3.41
CA LEU A 41 10.16 -2.19 3.69
C LEU A 41 9.81 -2.24 5.19
N TYR A 42 10.79 -2.02 6.08
CA TYR A 42 10.51 -1.88 7.51
C TYR A 42 9.71 -0.60 7.81
N GLU A 43 10.09 0.53 7.22
CA GLU A 43 9.33 1.79 7.35
C GLU A 43 7.88 1.66 6.85
N LEU A 44 7.68 0.91 5.76
CA LEU A 44 6.36 0.60 5.21
C LEU A 44 5.54 -0.23 6.20
N ALA A 45 6.13 -1.30 6.76
CA ALA A 45 5.46 -2.15 7.74
C ALA A 45 5.09 -1.38 9.02
N ASP A 46 5.98 -0.52 9.51
CA ASP A 46 5.74 0.33 10.67
C ASP A 46 4.63 1.36 10.41
N TRP A 47 4.61 1.94 9.20
CA TRP A 47 3.55 2.86 8.79
C TRP A 47 2.18 2.18 8.70
N LEU A 48 2.10 1.01 8.05
CA LEU A 48 0.86 0.22 8.00
C LEU A 48 0.35 -0.16 9.40
N THR A 49 1.26 -0.51 10.31
CA THR A 49 0.92 -0.82 11.70
C THR A 49 0.30 0.37 12.42
N GLN A 50 0.80 1.59 12.16
CA GLN A 50 0.24 2.81 12.74
C GLN A 50 -1.16 3.15 12.20
N MET A 51 -1.41 2.89 10.92
CA MET A 51 -2.72 3.17 10.30
C MET A 51 -3.82 2.19 10.74
N SER A 52 -3.45 0.98 11.17
CA SER A 52 -4.39 -0.12 11.50
C SER A 52 -5.05 -0.06 12.91
N ARG A 53 -5.43 1.12 13.42
CA ARG A 53 -6.04 1.27 14.78
C ARG A 53 -7.57 1.48 14.72
N PRO A 54 -8.39 0.68 15.44
CA PRO A 54 -8.04 -0.42 16.34
C PRO A 54 -7.59 -1.66 15.55
N LYS A 55 -6.74 -2.51 16.17
CA LYS A 55 -6.06 -3.70 15.60
C LYS A 55 -7.01 -4.82 15.13
N ILE A 56 -8.00 -4.51 14.30
CA ILE A 56 -8.68 -5.48 13.47
C ILE A 56 -7.79 -5.67 12.24
N GLY A 57 -7.48 -6.93 11.92
CA GLY A 57 -6.46 -7.28 10.94
C GLY A 57 -6.60 -6.49 9.63
N LEU A 58 -5.50 -5.84 9.22
CA LEU A 58 -5.43 -5.16 7.94
C LEU A 58 -5.32 -6.22 6.83
N GLN A 59 -6.26 -6.20 5.88
CA GLN A 59 -6.19 -7.05 4.70
C GLN A 59 -5.31 -6.35 3.66
N LEU A 60 -4.17 -6.96 3.30
CA LEU A 60 -3.33 -6.46 2.22
C LEU A 60 -3.86 -6.96 0.88
N ILE A 61 -3.98 -6.04 -0.09
CA ILE A 61 -4.21 -6.34 -1.50
C ILE A 61 -2.95 -5.90 -2.24
N ILE A 62 -2.12 -6.87 -2.61
CA ILE A 62 -0.85 -6.62 -3.29
C ILE A 62 -1.10 -6.72 -4.80
N LYS A 63 -0.79 -5.64 -5.52
CA LYS A 63 -0.68 -5.66 -6.98
C LYS A 63 0.79 -5.56 -7.34
N ILE A 64 1.35 -6.67 -7.80
CA ILE A 64 2.70 -6.71 -8.36
C ILE A 64 2.56 -6.45 -9.85
N TYR A 65 2.75 -5.20 -10.28
CA TYR A 65 2.96 -4.91 -11.69
C TYR A 65 4.45 -5.03 -11.97
N ALA A 66 4.91 -6.26 -12.18
CA ALA A 66 6.20 -6.49 -12.83
C ALA A 66 6.11 -5.87 -14.23
N THR A 67 6.58 -4.63 -14.38
CA THR A 67 6.75 -4.01 -15.69
C THR A 67 7.92 -4.72 -16.37
N PHE A 68 7.65 -5.90 -16.93
CA PHE A 68 8.53 -6.67 -17.78
C PHE A 68 8.01 -6.61 -19.22
N LEU A 69 7.79 -5.40 -19.73
CA LEU A 69 7.52 -5.13 -21.14
C LEU A 69 8.06 -3.74 -21.49
N CYS A 70 9.38 -3.63 -21.70
CA CYS A 70 10.00 -2.87 -22.80
C CYS A 70 11.53 -2.92 -22.66
N THR A 71 12.13 -4.07 -22.97
CA THR A 71 13.45 -4.18 -23.61
C THR A 71 13.42 -5.40 -24.51
#